data_AF-A0A438IZS8-F1
#
_entry.id   AF-A0A438IZS8-F1
#
_cell.length_a   1.000
_cell.length_b   1.000
_cell.length_c   1.000
_cell.angle_alpha   90.00
_cell.angle_beta   90.00
_cell.angle_gamma   90.00
#
_symmetry.space_group_name_H-M   'P 1'
#
loop_
_entity.id
_entity.type
_entity.pdbx_description
1 polymer ?
#
loop_
_entity_poly.entity_id
_entity_poly.type
_entity_poly.pdbx_seq_one_letter_code
_entity_poly.pdbx_strand_id
1 'polypeptide(L)'
;MGPQCISGSTMYVRLMKTKVMPPLWCRLDRLWFPHPGVLEGSITRQPFLCPLDHVFEVNVMLKEFPEDEFGPGINIREYSFFDNPLMPKQVKDSWLDVQLCREGSPGCNVTNNTSSLGIRLPKHSTEEMFKSVFSLFKDVKVIQFSTMQDAFLGFTDKAKVVPCKICDQKTEEKFRKRVKRYVGIWCCVKGSDPGHIYYDMYWDEKPNWKPIPPQASEDDHPPW
;
A
#
# COMPACT_ATOMS: atom_id res chain seq x y z
N MET A 1 15.33 -16.98 -4.76
CA MET A 1 14.01 -16.60 -4.20
C MET A 1 13.49 -15.44 -5.03
N GLY A 2 12.45 -15.67 -5.83
CA GLY A 2 11.80 -14.60 -6.59
C GLY A 2 11.01 -13.65 -5.67
N PRO A 3 10.54 -12.50 -6.18
CA PRO A 3 9.76 -11.54 -5.41
C PRO A 3 8.54 -12.23 -4.77
N GLN A 4 8.43 -12.10 -3.44
CA GLN A 4 7.50 -12.86 -2.59
C GLN A 4 6.04 -12.57 -2.90
N CYS A 5 5.74 -11.37 -3.38
CA CYS A 5 4.54 -11.06 -4.15
C CYS A 5 5.00 -10.10 -5.25
N ILE A 6 4.51 -10.26 -6.48
CA ILE A 6 4.46 -9.10 -7.40
C ILE A 6 3.25 -8.30 -6.95
N SER A 7 3.33 -7.71 -5.75
CA SER A 7 2.50 -6.56 -5.43
C SER A 7 3.13 -5.43 -6.22
N GLY A 8 2.67 -5.25 -7.46
CA GLY A 8 2.88 -4.03 -8.20
C GLY A 8 2.33 -2.91 -7.33
N SER A 9 3.25 -2.23 -6.66
CA SER A 9 3.18 -0.88 -6.10
C SER A 9 1.77 -0.28 -6.09
N THR A 10 1.01 -0.46 -5.03
CA THR A 10 -0.09 0.48 -4.73
C THR A 10 -0.38 0.56 -3.24
N MET A 11 0.33 1.44 -2.55
CA MET A 11 -0.11 1.96 -1.26
C MET A 11 -0.03 3.48 -1.28
N TYR A 12 -1.16 4.17 -1.18
CA TYR A 12 -1.24 5.64 -1.23
C TYR A 12 -1.01 6.27 0.14
N VAL A 13 -0.32 7.42 0.16
CA VAL A 13 -0.22 8.38 1.27
C VAL A 13 -1.21 9.54 1.04
N ARG A 14 -1.48 10.26 2.13
CA ARG A 14 -2.64 11.07 2.52
C ARG A 14 -3.16 12.11 1.51
N LEU A 15 -4.23 11.75 0.80
CA LEU A 15 -5.37 12.64 0.50
C LEU A 15 -6.58 12.05 1.24
N MET A 16 -7.51 12.87 1.73
CA MET A 16 -8.66 12.51 2.58
C MET A 16 -9.72 11.61 1.88
N LYS A 17 -9.29 10.52 1.24
CA LYS A 17 -10.11 9.59 0.47
C LYS A 17 -9.86 8.16 0.95
N THR A 18 -10.89 7.33 0.85
CA THR A 18 -10.78 5.87 0.98
C THR A 18 -9.79 5.34 -0.04
N LYS A 19 -8.84 4.52 0.40
CA LYS A 19 -7.85 3.87 -0.45
C LYS A 19 -8.39 2.53 -0.91
N VAL A 20 -8.27 2.24 -2.20
CA VAL A 20 -8.57 0.91 -2.73
C VAL A 20 -7.24 0.20 -2.98
N MET A 21 -7.06 -0.95 -2.34
CA MET A 21 -5.90 -1.81 -2.51
C MET A 21 -5.92 -2.44 -3.90
N PRO A 22 -4.75 -2.67 -4.51
CA PRO A 22 -4.68 -3.33 -5.80
C PRO A 22 -4.98 -4.83 -5.65
N PRO A 23 -5.23 -5.54 -6.77
CA PRO A 23 -5.25 -7.00 -6.78
C PRO A 23 -3.90 -7.54 -6.29
N LEU A 24 -3.93 -8.45 -5.30
CA LEU A 24 -2.74 -9.07 -4.74
C LEU A 24 -2.46 -10.40 -5.42
N TRP A 25 -1.23 -10.61 -5.88
CA TRP A 25 -0.81 -11.86 -6.49
C TRP A 25 0.12 -12.64 -5.56
N CYS A 26 -0.38 -13.77 -5.07
CA CYS A 26 0.32 -14.63 -4.13
C CYS A 26 0.90 -15.86 -4.84
N ARG A 27 2.04 -16.34 -4.35
CA ARG A 27 2.69 -17.60 -4.78
C ARG A 27 2.73 -18.64 -3.67
N LEU A 28 2.27 -18.29 -2.48
CA LEU A 28 2.54 -19.02 -1.27
C LEU A 28 1.27 -19.11 -0.43
N ASP A 29 1.07 -20.26 0.21
CA ASP A 29 -0.05 -20.47 1.13
C ASP A 29 0.21 -19.73 2.45
N ARG A 30 -0.86 -19.22 3.08
CA ARG A 30 -0.81 -18.61 4.42
C ARG A 30 -1.21 -19.65 5.45
N LEU A 31 -0.26 -20.09 6.27
CA LEU A 31 -0.48 -21.08 7.33
C LEU A 31 0.35 -20.71 8.57
N TRP A 32 -0.17 -21.03 9.75
CA TRP A 32 0.52 -20.79 11.03
C TRP A 32 1.61 -21.83 11.33
N PHE A 33 1.55 -23.01 10.71
CA PHE A 33 2.48 -24.13 10.95
C PHE A 33 3.55 -24.25 9.85
N PRO A 34 4.67 -24.95 10.09
CA PRO A 34 5.76 -25.08 9.13
C PRO A 34 5.35 -25.84 7.86
N HIS A 35 5.55 -25.25 6.68
CA HIS A 35 5.15 -25.86 5.41
C HIS A 35 6.16 -25.52 4.28
N PRO A 36 6.19 -26.28 3.16
CA PRO A 36 7.10 -26.02 2.04
C PRO A 36 6.70 -24.84 1.15
N GLY A 37 5.73 -24.04 1.61
CA GLY A 37 5.20 -22.87 0.93
C GLY A 37 4.00 -23.12 0.02
N VAL A 38 4.00 -24.25 -0.68
CA VAL A 38 2.84 -24.77 -1.41
C VAL A 38 2.45 -26.10 -0.79
N LEU A 39 1.23 -26.22 -0.29
CA LEU A 39 0.77 -27.48 0.28
C LEU A 39 0.79 -28.61 -0.76
N GLU A 40 1.29 -29.76 -0.33
CA GLU A 40 1.28 -30.96 -1.16
C GLU A 40 -0.17 -31.35 -1.48
N GLY A 41 -0.45 -31.57 -2.77
CA GLY A 41 -1.81 -31.84 -3.24
C GLY A 41 -2.66 -30.59 -3.56
N SER A 42 -2.13 -29.38 -3.37
CA SER A 42 -2.81 -28.15 -3.82
C SER A 42 -2.97 -28.14 -5.34
N ILE A 43 -4.20 -27.90 -5.81
CA ILE A 43 -4.54 -27.78 -7.23
C ILE A 43 -4.48 -26.32 -7.72
N THR A 44 -4.28 -25.36 -6.81
CA THR A 44 -4.27 -23.94 -7.11
C THR A 44 -3.06 -23.59 -7.97
N ARG A 45 -3.30 -23.10 -9.19
CA ARG A 45 -2.23 -22.64 -10.07
C ARG A 45 -1.62 -21.36 -9.54
N GLN A 46 -0.30 -21.28 -9.58
CA GLN A 46 0.45 -20.13 -9.07
C GLN A 46 1.04 -19.27 -10.21
N PRO A 47 1.14 -17.94 -10.04
CA PRO A 47 0.57 -17.17 -8.94
C PRO A 47 -0.97 -17.14 -9.02
N PHE A 48 -1.63 -17.02 -7.87
CA PHE A 48 -3.08 -16.85 -7.79
C PHE A 48 -3.42 -15.46 -7.27
N LEU A 49 -4.60 -14.99 -7.63
CA LEU A 49 -5.14 -13.76 -7.09
C LEU A 49 -5.63 -14.04 -5.68
N CYS A 50 -4.98 -13.44 -4.69
CA CYS A 50 -5.30 -13.65 -3.28
C CYS A 50 -6.19 -12.53 -2.74
N PRO A 51 -7.15 -12.86 -1.85
CA PRO A 51 -7.95 -11.86 -1.17
C PRO A 51 -7.08 -11.06 -0.18
N LEU A 52 -7.58 -9.88 0.23
CA LEU A 52 -6.82 -8.97 1.09
C LEU A 52 -6.43 -9.61 2.44
N ASP A 53 -7.31 -10.42 3.00
CA ASP A 53 -7.12 -11.16 4.25
C ASP A 53 -6.07 -12.28 4.15
N HIS A 54 -5.62 -12.66 2.95
CA HIS A 54 -4.52 -13.62 2.79
C HIS A 54 -3.15 -13.00 3.11
N VAL A 55 -3.01 -11.68 3.08
CA VAL A 55 -1.74 -10.96 3.33
C VAL A 55 -1.86 -9.99 4.50
N PHE A 56 -3.06 -9.48 4.77
CA PHE A 56 -3.31 -8.48 5.79
C PHE A 56 -4.28 -8.98 6.85
N GLU A 57 -4.09 -8.56 8.11
CA GLU A 57 -5.01 -8.78 9.21
C GLU A 57 -6.18 -7.79 9.12
N VAL A 58 -7.17 -8.10 8.28
CA VAL A 58 -8.34 -7.23 8.03
C VAL A 58 -9.11 -6.92 9.32
N ASN A 59 -9.20 -7.87 10.24
CA ASN A 59 -9.78 -7.66 11.57
C ASN A 59 -9.03 -6.59 12.38
N VAL A 60 -7.72 -6.42 12.17
CA VAL A 60 -6.91 -5.37 12.79
C VAL A 60 -7.05 -4.05 12.02
N MET A 61 -7.13 -4.11 10.69
CA MET A 61 -7.35 -2.92 9.85
C MET A 61 -8.65 -2.18 10.18
N LEU A 62 -9.69 -2.93 10.59
CA LEU A 62 -11.00 -2.39 10.97
C LEU A 62 -11.04 -1.81 12.40
N LYS A 63 -10.01 -2.01 13.21
CA LYS A 63 -9.95 -1.47 14.57
C LYS A 63 -9.55 -0.01 14.57
N GLU A 64 -10.17 0.74 15.47
CA GLU A 64 -9.70 2.08 15.82
C GLU A 64 -8.42 1.97 16.67
N PHE A 65 -7.45 2.81 16.34
CA PHE A 65 -6.17 2.89 17.06
C PHE A 65 -5.92 4.34 17.48
N PRO A 66 -5.30 4.56 18.66
CA PRO A 66 -5.00 5.90 19.16
C PRO A 66 -4.21 6.74 18.14
N GLU A 67 -4.72 7.92 17.77
CA GLU A 67 -4.08 8.77 16.75
C GLU A 67 -2.77 9.41 17.23
N ASP A 68 -2.63 9.58 18.55
CA ASP A 68 -1.42 10.05 19.21
C ASP A 68 -0.25 9.07 19.04
N GLU A 69 -0.52 7.78 18.84
CA GLU A 69 0.52 6.75 18.63
C GLU A 69 0.58 6.20 17.18
N PHE A 70 -0.57 6.02 16.54
CA PHE A 70 -0.68 5.34 15.24
C PHE A 70 -1.08 6.31 14.12
N GLY A 71 -1.25 7.59 14.43
CA GLY A 71 -1.68 8.59 13.47
C GLY A 71 -3.14 8.39 13.05
N PRO A 72 -3.62 9.16 12.07
CA PRO A 72 -5.02 9.10 11.65
C PRO A 72 -5.37 7.72 11.07
N GLY A 73 -6.64 7.33 11.23
CA GLY A 73 -7.18 6.10 10.64
C GLY A 73 -7.03 6.07 9.11
N ILE A 74 -6.90 4.87 8.55
CA ILE A 74 -6.77 4.66 7.11
C ILE A 74 -7.97 3.85 6.64
N ASN A 75 -8.86 4.48 5.87
CA ASN A 75 -9.98 3.78 5.25
C ASN A 75 -9.49 3.00 4.03
N ILE A 76 -9.59 1.68 4.08
CA ILE A 76 -9.10 0.76 3.04
C ILE A 76 -10.27 -0.08 2.51
N ARG A 77 -10.29 -0.29 1.19
CA ARG A 77 -11.16 -1.24 0.48
C ARG A 77 -10.30 -2.16 -0.37
N GLU A 78 -10.76 -3.37 -0.63
CA GLU A 78 -10.13 -4.28 -1.59
C GLU A 78 -10.46 -3.91 -3.05
N TYR A 79 -9.68 -4.41 -4.01
CA TYR A 79 -9.85 -4.10 -5.44
C TYR A 79 -11.24 -4.46 -5.99
N SER A 80 -11.84 -5.54 -5.49
CA SER A 80 -13.17 -6.04 -5.90
C SER A 80 -14.30 -5.08 -5.51
N PHE A 81 -14.01 -4.03 -4.75
CA PHE A 81 -14.95 -2.97 -4.41
C PHE A 81 -15.65 -2.40 -5.66
N PHE A 82 -14.93 -2.22 -6.78
CA PHE A 82 -15.50 -1.69 -8.03
C PHE A 82 -16.43 -2.66 -8.75
N ASP A 83 -16.26 -3.96 -8.52
CA ASP A 83 -17.09 -5.01 -9.11
C ASP A 83 -18.41 -5.20 -8.34
N ASN A 84 -18.54 -4.60 -7.15
CA ASN A 84 -19.74 -4.70 -6.34
C ASN A 84 -20.96 -4.14 -7.11
N PRO A 85 -22.04 -4.92 -7.30
CA PRO A 85 -23.26 -4.48 -7.96
C PRO A 85 -23.97 -3.31 -7.27
N LEU A 86 -23.79 -3.17 -5.95
CA LEU A 86 -24.39 -2.11 -5.14
C LEU A 86 -23.60 -0.79 -5.20
N MET A 87 -22.45 -0.76 -5.86
CA MET A 87 -21.67 0.46 -5.99
C MET A 87 -22.43 1.47 -6.89
N PRO A 88 -22.61 2.72 -6.42
CA PRO A 88 -23.28 3.75 -7.20
C PRO A 88 -22.58 4.00 -8.55
N LYS A 89 -23.36 4.06 -9.63
CA LYS A 89 -22.83 4.35 -10.99
C LYS A 89 -22.02 5.65 -11.04
N GLN A 90 -22.42 6.66 -10.28
CA GLN A 90 -21.71 7.93 -10.15
C GLN A 90 -20.25 7.77 -9.69
N VAL A 91 -19.93 6.72 -8.92
CA VAL A 91 -18.56 6.40 -8.53
C VAL A 91 -17.85 5.61 -9.64
N LYS A 92 -18.54 4.64 -10.26
CA LYS A 92 -18.00 3.83 -11.36
C LYS A 92 -17.68 4.62 -12.62
N ASP A 93 -18.36 5.73 -12.85
CA ASP A 93 -18.20 6.51 -14.08
C ASP A 93 -17.33 7.76 -13.87
N SER A 94 -16.88 8.03 -12.64
CA SER A 94 -16.11 9.23 -12.27
C SER A 94 -14.67 8.89 -11.90
N TRP A 95 -13.82 8.76 -12.92
CA TRP A 95 -12.40 8.40 -12.80
C TRP A 95 -11.50 9.51 -13.34
N LEU A 96 -10.36 9.69 -12.67
CA LEU A 96 -9.23 10.47 -13.14
C LEU A 96 -8.00 9.57 -13.17
N ASP A 97 -7.56 9.24 -14.37
CA ASP A 97 -6.30 8.54 -14.60
C ASP A 97 -5.12 9.50 -14.44
N VAL A 98 -4.12 9.08 -13.68
CA VAL A 98 -2.89 9.83 -13.40
C VAL A 98 -1.71 9.05 -13.95
N GLN A 99 -1.00 9.65 -14.88
CA GLN A 99 0.20 9.10 -15.49
C GLN A 99 1.42 9.86 -15.00
N LEU A 100 2.37 9.16 -14.38
CA LEU A 100 3.63 9.76 -13.98
C LEU A 100 4.58 9.82 -15.17
N CYS A 101 5.21 10.97 -15.39
CA CYS A 101 6.08 11.22 -16.52
C CYS A 101 7.42 11.82 -16.09
N ARG A 102 8.44 11.70 -16.94
CA ARG A 102 9.76 12.29 -16.69
C ARG A 102 9.71 13.78 -16.99
N GLU A 103 10.19 14.60 -16.06
CA GLU A 103 10.29 16.05 -16.25
C GLU A 103 11.03 16.40 -17.56
N GLY A 104 10.49 17.36 -18.31
CA GLY A 104 11.02 17.78 -19.61
C GLY A 104 10.70 16.87 -20.79
N SER A 105 9.98 15.76 -20.61
CA SER A 105 9.50 14.95 -21.73
C SER A 105 8.33 15.61 -22.48
N PRO A 106 8.20 15.40 -23.81
CA PRO A 106 7.10 15.99 -24.58
C PRO A 106 5.73 15.62 -24.03
N GLY A 107 4.95 16.62 -23.61
CA GLY A 107 3.62 16.41 -23.03
C GLY A 107 3.61 15.98 -21.56
N CYS A 108 4.72 16.15 -20.82
CA CYS A 108 4.79 16.01 -19.37
C CYS A 108 4.56 17.36 -18.67
N ASN A 109 3.45 18.02 -19.02
CA ASN A 109 3.01 19.22 -18.35
C ASN A 109 1.66 18.93 -17.68
N VAL A 110 1.36 19.63 -16.59
CA VAL A 110 0.04 19.61 -15.98
C VAL A 110 -0.95 20.24 -16.96
N THR A 111 -1.54 19.41 -17.81
CA THR A 111 -2.57 19.86 -18.73
C THR A 111 -3.92 19.84 -18.01
N ASN A 112 -4.56 21.00 -17.93
CA ASN A 112 -5.95 21.12 -17.44
C ASN A 112 -6.97 20.47 -18.39
N ASN A 113 -6.54 20.00 -19.56
CA ASN A 113 -7.42 19.35 -20.51
C ASN A 113 -7.72 17.92 -20.04
N THR A 114 -8.95 17.72 -19.60
CA THR A 114 -9.65 16.43 -19.52
C THR A 114 -9.81 15.84 -20.91
N SER A 115 -8.71 15.54 -21.59
CA SER A 115 -8.77 14.53 -22.65
C SER A 115 -9.19 13.21 -22.01
N SER A 116 -9.88 12.36 -22.75
CA SER A 116 -10.34 11.03 -22.33
C SER A 116 -9.22 10.05 -21.87
N LEU A 117 -7.99 10.54 -21.70
CA LEU A 117 -6.75 9.80 -21.43
C LEU A 117 -6.11 10.13 -20.06
N GLY A 118 -6.72 11.00 -19.25
CA GLY A 118 -6.23 11.35 -17.91
C GLY A 118 -5.25 12.54 -17.87
N ILE A 119 -4.65 12.77 -16.69
CA ILE A 119 -3.66 13.81 -16.44
C ILE A 119 -2.25 13.25 -16.33
N ARG A 120 -1.26 14.05 -16.72
CA ARG A 120 0.17 13.71 -16.58
C ARG A 120 0.82 14.56 -15.50
N LEU A 121 1.53 13.91 -14.58
CA LEU A 121 2.26 14.54 -13.49
C LEU A 121 3.75 14.17 -13.55
N PRO A 122 4.66 15.14 -13.36
CA PRO A 122 6.07 14.83 -13.21
C PRO A 122 6.31 13.87 -12.03
N LYS A 123 7.19 12.89 -12.22
CA LYS A 123 7.73 12.09 -11.12
C LYS A 123 8.38 12.98 -10.06
N HIS A 124 8.40 12.54 -8.81
CA HIS A 124 8.98 13.29 -7.68
C HIS A 124 8.35 14.68 -7.45
N SER A 125 7.10 14.87 -7.87
CA SER A 125 6.34 16.11 -7.60
C SER A 125 6.15 16.33 -6.09
N THR A 126 6.04 17.60 -5.69
CA THR A 126 5.84 17.99 -4.28
C THR A 126 4.40 17.82 -3.83
N GLU A 127 4.17 17.73 -2.52
CA GLU A 127 2.83 17.64 -1.93
C GLU A 127 1.94 18.83 -2.36
N GLU A 128 2.50 20.04 -2.43
CA GLU A 128 1.80 21.25 -2.87
C GLU A 128 1.29 21.13 -4.31
N MET A 129 2.09 20.51 -5.19
CA MET A 129 1.71 20.30 -6.58
C MET A 129 0.58 19.28 -6.71
N PHE A 130 0.62 18.20 -5.94
CA PHE A 130 -0.50 17.25 -5.89
C PHE A 130 -1.78 17.88 -5.35
N LYS A 131 -1.68 18.68 -4.28
CA LYS A 131 -2.82 19.41 -3.71
C LYS A 131 -3.41 20.41 -4.72
N SER A 132 -2.57 21.17 -5.42
CA SER A 132 -3.04 22.16 -6.39
C SER A 132 -3.72 21.48 -7.57
N VAL A 133 -3.13 20.42 -8.13
CA VAL A 133 -3.70 19.68 -9.26
C VAL A 133 -5.02 19.04 -8.87
N PHE A 134 -5.08 18.27 -7.78
CA PHE A 134 -6.31 17.59 -7.38
C PHE A 134 -7.41 18.53 -6.89
N SER A 135 -7.07 19.77 -6.51
CA SER A 135 -8.07 20.79 -6.21
C SER A 135 -8.86 21.23 -7.44
N LEU A 136 -8.34 21.01 -8.65
CA LEU A 136 -9.05 21.25 -9.92
C LEU A 136 -10.06 20.14 -10.22
N PHE A 137 -9.93 18.98 -9.59
CA PHE A 137 -10.74 17.78 -9.83
C PHE A 137 -11.55 17.34 -8.60
N LYS A 138 -12.07 18.30 -7.82
CA LYS A 138 -12.83 18.03 -6.59
C LYS A 138 -14.07 17.17 -6.81
N ASP A 139 -14.69 17.29 -7.98
CA ASP A 139 -15.91 16.54 -8.31
C ASP A 139 -15.65 15.08 -8.68
N VAL A 140 -14.40 14.74 -9.00
CA VAL A 140 -14.00 13.37 -9.35
C VAL A 140 -13.99 12.48 -8.11
N LYS A 141 -14.67 11.33 -8.23
CA LYS A 141 -14.81 10.37 -7.14
C LYS A 141 -13.59 9.48 -6.99
N VAL A 142 -13.03 8.98 -8.09
CA VAL A 142 -11.90 8.04 -8.10
C VAL A 142 -10.67 8.65 -8.77
N ILE A 143 -9.52 8.59 -8.08
CA ILE A 143 -8.23 8.95 -8.66
C ILE A 143 -7.42 7.66 -8.77
N GLN A 144 -7.01 7.31 -9.98
CA GLN A 144 -6.24 6.12 -10.26
C GLN A 144 -4.88 6.52 -10.80
N PHE A 145 -3.79 6.04 -10.20
CA PHE A 145 -2.49 6.17 -10.82
C PHE A 145 -2.17 4.91 -11.60
N SER A 146 -1.61 5.10 -12.80
CA SER A 146 -1.06 4.03 -13.62
C SER A 146 0.12 3.31 -12.95
N THR A 147 0.90 4.04 -12.14
CA THR A 147 1.97 3.50 -11.30
C THR A 147 2.18 4.40 -10.10
N MET A 148 2.62 3.78 -9.01
CA MET A 148 2.93 4.45 -7.74
C MET A 148 4.42 4.64 -7.53
N GLN A 149 5.23 4.03 -8.39
CA GLN A 149 6.68 4.18 -8.36
C GLN A 149 7.03 5.64 -8.61
N ASP A 150 7.84 6.22 -7.72
CA ASP A 150 8.27 7.63 -7.74
C ASP A 150 7.15 8.67 -7.60
N ALA A 151 5.93 8.26 -7.23
CA ALA A 151 4.78 9.16 -7.13
C ALA A 151 4.95 10.21 -6.02
N PHE A 152 5.45 9.78 -4.85
CA PHE A 152 5.47 10.59 -3.62
C PHE A 152 6.88 10.86 -3.07
N LEU A 153 7.93 10.53 -3.83
CA LEU A 153 9.32 10.74 -3.39
C LEU A 153 9.68 12.23 -3.22
N GLY A 154 8.92 13.15 -3.82
CA GLY A 154 9.09 14.60 -3.64
C GLY A 154 8.41 15.17 -2.39
N PHE A 155 7.78 14.31 -1.57
CA PHE A 155 7.10 14.75 -0.35
C PHE A 155 8.18 14.91 0.72
N THR A 156 8.40 16.14 1.15
CA THR A 156 9.33 16.43 2.23
C THR A 156 8.57 16.52 3.54
N ASP A 157 9.09 15.87 4.58
CA ASP A 157 8.74 16.23 5.94
C ASP A 157 9.17 17.67 6.16
N LYS A 158 8.20 18.57 6.38
CA LYS A 158 8.49 19.98 6.67
C LYS A 158 9.25 20.14 7.99
N ALA A 159 9.38 19.07 8.79
CA ALA A 159 10.24 18.99 9.98
C ALA A 159 11.74 19.18 9.71
N LYS A 160 12.26 18.98 8.49
CA LYS A 160 13.71 19.15 8.24
C LYS A 160 14.16 20.60 8.08
N VAL A 161 13.24 21.55 7.86
CA VAL A 161 13.58 22.93 7.48
C VAL A 161 13.22 23.95 8.56
N VAL A 162 12.41 23.57 9.56
CA VAL A 162 12.02 24.46 10.67
C VAL A 162 12.08 23.69 11.99
N PRO A 163 12.73 24.20 13.05
CA PRO A 163 12.69 23.56 14.36
C PRO A 163 11.29 23.74 14.96
N CYS A 164 10.37 22.84 14.60
CA CYS A 164 9.05 22.76 15.22
C CYS A 164 9.17 21.87 16.46
N LYS A 165 8.99 22.42 17.65
CA LYS A 165 8.98 21.66 18.91
C LYS A 165 7.90 20.56 18.93
N ILE A 166 6.93 20.59 18.02
CA ILE A 166 5.79 19.68 17.95
C ILE A 166 5.32 19.63 16.47
N CYS A 167 5.93 18.87 15.57
CA CYS A 167 5.28 18.20 14.41
C CYS A 167 6.29 17.62 13.39
N ASP A 168 5.79 16.66 12.60
CA ASP A 168 6.29 15.99 11.39
C ASP A 168 7.13 14.71 11.47
N GLN A 169 8.19 14.59 12.27
CA GLN A 169 8.90 13.28 12.38
C GLN A 169 7.99 12.17 12.94
N LYS A 170 7.03 12.56 13.79
CA LYS A 170 6.06 11.65 14.38
C LYS A 170 5.08 11.08 13.35
N THR A 171 4.79 11.75 12.23
CA THR A 171 3.67 11.37 11.35
C THR A 171 3.98 10.12 10.52
N GLU A 172 5.16 10.08 9.88
CA GLU A 172 5.61 8.89 9.16
C GLU A 172 5.78 7.72 10.13
N GLU A 173 6.45 7.94 11.26
CA GLU A 173 6.65 6.91 12.29
C GLU A 173 5.33 6.32 12.79
N LYS A 174 4.34 7.17 13.10
CA LYS A 174 2.97 6.78 13.46
C LYS A 174 2.30 5.95 12.37
N PHE A 175 2.39 6.41 11.12
CA PHE A 175 1.85 5.67 9.97
C PHE A 175 2.51 4.30 9.83
N ARG A 176 3.84 4.22 9.95
CA ARG A 176 4.58 2.95 9.90
C ARG A 176 4.21 2.03 11.04
N LYS A 177 4.06 2.54 12.26
CA LYS A 177 3.53 1.79 13.40
C LYS A 177 2.16 1.19 13.09
N ARG A 178 1.25 1.97 12.50
CA ARG A 178 -0.09 1.51 12.10
C ARG A 178 -0.03 0.42 11.05
N VAL A 179 0.69 0.63 9.95
CA VAL A 179 0.68 -0.36 8.85
C VAL A 179 1.42 -1.65 9.22
N LYS A 180 2.43 -1.57 10.11
CA LYS A 180 3.02 -2.77 10.72
C LYS A 180 2.00 -3.64 11.48
N ARG A 181 0.84 -3.11 11.87
CA ARG A 181 -0.26 -3.91 12.46
C ARG A 181 -1.17 -4.55 11.44
N TYR A 182 -1.18 -4.04 10.22
CA TYR A 182 -2.07 -4.50 9.17
C TYR A 182 -1.53 -5.74 8.48
N VAL A 183 -0.22 -5.98 8.53
CA VAL A 183 0.40 -7.14 7.89
C VAL A 183 0.14 -8.40 8.69
N GLY A 184 -0.19 -9.48 8.00
CA GLY A 184 -0.43 -10.78 8.61
C GLY A 184 0.72 -11.76 8.42
N ILE A 185 0.46 -12.97 8.93
CA ILE A 185 1.33 -14.12 8.71
C ILE A 185 1.52 -14.35 7.21
N TRP A 186 2.78 -14.57 6.85
CA TRP A 186 3.27 -14.87 5.53
C TRP A 186 4.19 -16.10 5.57
N CYS A 187 4.12 -16.90 4.53
CA CYS A 187 4.96 -18.07 4.28
C CYS A 187 6.43 -17.89 4.69
N CYS A 188 7.23 -18.90 5.02
CA CYS A 188 7.02 -20.29 5.43
C CYS A 188 8.43 -20.86 5.59
N VAL A 189 8.71 -21.46 6.73
CA VAL A 189 10.05 -21.95 7.04
C VAL A 189 9.93 -23.40 7.47
N LYS A 190 10.20 -24.31 6.54
CA LYS A 190 10.16 -25.75 6.81
C LYS A 190 11.20 -26.10 7.88
N GLY A 191 10.80 -26.85 8.90
CA GLY A 191 11.69 -27.29 9.97
C GLY A 191 12.07 -26.22 10.99
N SER A 192 11.35 -25.09 11.00
CA SER A 192 11.44 -24.04 12.03
C SER A 192 10.18 -24.04 12.88
N ASP A 193 10.29 -23.62 14.14
CA ASP A 193 9.15 -23.29 15.01
C ASP A 193 9.40 -21.90 15.62
N PRO A 194 8.62 -20.86 15.25
CA PRO A 194 7.46 -20.91 14.37
C PRO A 194 7.83 -21.18 12.89
N GLY A 195 6.87 -21.75 12.17
CA GLY A 195 7.00 -22.17 10.78
C GLY A 195 6.70 -21.09 9.75
N HIS A 196 6.56 -19.85 10.17
CA HIS A 196 6.09 -18.73 9.35
C HIS A 196 6.87 -17.44 9.66
N ILE A 197 6.66 -16.41 8.85
CA ILE A 197 7.13 -15.04 9.07
C ILE A 197 5.95 -14.08 8.94
N TYR A 198 6.15 -12.80 9.21
CA TYR A 198 5.15 -11.78 8.87
C TYR A 198 5.49 -11.13 7.54
N TYR A 199 4.46 -10.71 6.79
CA TYR A 199 4.68 -9.96 5.58
C TYR A 199 5.37 -8.63 5.90
N ASP A 200 6.58 -8.43 5.40
CA ASP A 200 7.31 -7.19 5.61
C ASP A 200 7.01 -6.20 4.49
N MET A 201 6.03 -5.32 4.70
CA MET A 201 5.63 -4.35 3.69
C MET A 201 6.73 -3.34 3.31
N TYR A 202 7.82 -3.27 4.08
CA TYR A 202 8.97 -2.37 3.84
C TYR A 202 10.23 -3.13 3.41
N TRP A 203 10.08 -4.34 2.89
CA TRP A 203 11.21 -5.18 2.48
C TRP A 203 12.05 -4.52 1.38
N ASP A 204 11.43 -3.72 0.52
CA ASP A 204 12.04 -3.02 -0.62
C ASP A 204 12.94 -1.85 -0.20
N GLU A 205 12.75 -1.31 1.01
CA GLU A 205 13.62 -0.28 1.60
C GLU A 205 14.89 -0.88 2.23
N LYS A 206 14.96 -2.20 2.41
CA LYS A 206 16.00 -2.88 3.17
C LYS A 206 17.01 -3.56 2.24
N PRO A 207 18.25 -3.04 2.13
CA PRO A 207 19.28 -3.68 1.32
C PRO A 207 19.58 -5.08 1.87
N ASN A 208 19.62 -6.09 1.00
CA ASN A 208 19.87 -7.51 1.33
C ASN A 208 18.85 -8.15 2.28
N TRP A 209 17.62 -7.65 2.32
CA TRP A 209 16.56 -8.25 3.13
C TRP A 209 16.35 -9.74 2.82
N LYS A 210 16.10 -10.51 3.88
CA LYS A 210 15.80 -11.95 3.80
C LYS A 210 14.57 -12.27 4.67
N PRO A 211 13.70 -13.20 4.23
CA PRO A 211 12.61 -13.72 5.05
C PRO A 211 13.17 -14.63 6.15
N ILE A 212 13.40 -14.08 7.34
CA ILE A 212 13.93 -14.84 8.48
C ILE A 212 12.80 -14.99 9.52
N PRO A 213 12.52 -16.21 10.01
CA PRO A 213 11.55 -16.42 11.09
C PRO A 213 11.95 -15.64 12.34
N PRO A 214 10.98 -15.23 13.17
CA PRO A 214 11.27 -14.64 14.47
C PRO A 214 12.10 -15.60 15.32
N GLN A 215 12.93 -15.06 16.22
CA GLN A 215 13.79 -15.89 17.08
C GLN A 215 13.00 -16.55 18.21
N ALA A 216 11.97 -15.88 18.73
CA ALA A 216 11.06 -16.40 19.74
C ALA A 216 9.58 -16.18 19.35
N SER A 217 8.66 -16.97 19.92
CA SER A 217 7.22 -16.84 19.64
C SER A 217 6.66 -15.49 20.09
N GLU A 218 7.29 -14.84 21.06
CA GLU A 218 6.95 -13.51 21.54
C GLU A 218 7.31 -12.42 20.51
N ASP A 219 8.30 -12.68 19.66
CA ASP A 219 8.70 -11.81 18.55
C ASP A 219 7.86 -12.01 17.29
N ASP A 220 7.03 -13.06 17.29
CA ASP A 220 6.17 -13.45 16.17
C ASP A 220 5.15 -12.34 15.90
N HIS A 221 4.59 -11.71 16.93
CA HIS A 221 3.60 -10.66 16.74
C HIS A 221 4.24 -9.27 16.66
N PRO A 222 3.79 -8.37 15.75
CA PRO A 222 4.13 -6.96 15.87
C PRO A 222 3.67 -6.46 17.27
N PRO A 223 4.58 -6.01 18.15
CA PRO A 223 4.32 -5.81 19.58
C PRO A 223 3.19 -4.81 19.79
N TRP A 224 2.15 -5.16 20.60
CA TRP A 224 0.93 -4.39 20.95
C TRP A 224 1.13 -2.89 21.16
#